data_AF-A0AAW8E2H7-F1
#
_entry.id   AF-A0AAW8E2H7-F1
#
_cell.length_a   1.000
_cell.length_b   1.000
_cell.length_c   1.000
_cell.angle_alpha   90.00
_cell.angle_beta   90.00
_cell.angle_gamma   90.00
#
_symmetry.space_group_name_H-M   'P 1'
#
loop_
_entity.id
_entity.type
_entity.pdbx_description
1 polymer ?
#
loop_
_entity_poly.entity_id
_entity_poly.type
_entity_poly.pdbx_seq_one_letter_code
_entity_poly.pdbx_strand_id
1 'polypeptide(L)'
;MSAFVQSLHETFERLGRIETRRMFGGHGVWHEGRMIALVAKDTLYLKADAGSAAHFDALNLPPFTYVREGKEMPMSYRLAPADLFEDREEAARWGRLAYEAALRSGQPPKPKKPKPKTTPKAAKAKTR
;
A
#
# COMPACT_ATOMS: atom_id res chain seq x y z
N MET A 1 -11.57 -10.54 2.66
CA MET A 1 -10.87 -9.61 1.76
C MET A 1 -11.92 -8.76 1.05
N SER A 2 -11.74 -7.44 0.96
CA SER A 2 -12.58 -6.61 0.09
C SER A 2 -12.38 -7.01 -1.36
N ALA A 3 -13.45 -7.05 -2.17
CA ALA A 3 -13.37 -7.42 -3.59
C ALA A 3 -12.38 -6.54 -4.36
N PHE A 4 -12.35 -5.23 -4.04
CA PHE A 4 -11.39 -4.28 -4.59
C PHE A 4 -9.93 -4.69 -4.39
N VAL A 5 -9.56 -5.19 -3.21
CA VAL A 5 -8.17 -5.60 -2.94
C VAL A 5 -7.78 -6.84 -3.76
N GLN A 6 -8.76 -7.70 -4.09
CA GLN A 6 -8.52 -8.86 -4.93
C GLN A 6 -8.32 -8.44 -6.40
N SER A 7 -9.12 -7.51 -6.92
CA SER A 7 -8.96 -7.03 -8.30
C SER A 7 -7.61 -6.35 -8.53
N LEU A 8 -7.00 -5.76 -7.50
CA LEU A 8 -5.65 -5.21 -7.61
C LEU A 8 -4.60 -6.25 -8.04
N HIS A 9 -4.78 -7.53 -7.72
CA HIS A 9 -3.87 -8.57 -8.18
C HIS A 9 -3.91 -8.74 -9.70
N GLU A 10 -5.08 -8.55 -10.32
CA GLU A 10 -5.25 -8.58 -11.78
C GLU A 10 -4.80 -7.26 -12.41
N THR A 11 -5.11 -6.12 -11.79
CA THR A 11 -4.67 -4.80 -12.26
C THR A 11 -3.14 -4.70 -12.31
N PHE A 12 -2.45 -5.17 -11.27
CA PHE A 12 -0.99 -5.17 -11.19
C PHE A 12 -0.35 -6.44 -11.74
N GLU A 13 -1.08 -7.29 -12.46
CA GLU A 13 -0.54 -8.53 -13.04
C GLU A 13 0.71 -8.26 -13.91
N ARG A 14 0.70 -7.17 -14.69
CA ARG A 14 1.83 -6.74 -15.52
C ARG A 14 3.02 -6.18 -14.74
N LEU A 15 2.79 -5.65 -13.54
CA LEU A 15 3.87 -5.26 -12.63
C LEU A 15 4.55 -6.49 -12.01
N GLY A 16 3.75 -7.51 -11.68
CA GLY A 16 4.18 -8.76 -11.11
C GLY A 16 3.49 -9.08 -9.78
N ARG A 17 4.07 -9.99 -9.01
CA ARG A 17 3.43 -10.48 -7.78
C ARG A 17 3.35 -9.37 -6.73
N ILE A 18 2.13 -9.09 -6.27
CA ILE A 18 1.86 -8.21 -5.14
C ILE A 18 1.40 -9.01 -3.91
N GLU A 19 1.72 -8.51 -2.72
CA GLU A 19 1.20 -8.98 -1.44
C GLU A 19 0.31 -7.88 -0.85
N THR A 20 -0.87 -8.24 -0.34
CA THR A 20 -1.76 -7.29 0.34
C THR A 20 -1.86 -7.64 1.82
N ARG A 21 -1.79 -6.63 2.70
CA ARG A 21 -1.87 -6.82 4.16
C ARG A 21 -2.63 -5.70 4.82
N ARG A 22 -3.56 -6.08 5.70
CA ARG A 22 -4.40 -5.13 6.44
C ARG A 22 -3.56 -4.22 7.33
N MET A 23 -3.65 -2.91 7.13
CA MET A 23 -2.94 -1.87 7.90
C MET A 23 -3.76 -0.58 7.95
N PHE A 24 -3.74 0.13 9.09
CA PHE A 24 -4.36 1.46 9.29
C PHE A 24 -5.84 1.56 8.86
N GLY A 25 -6.65 0.55 9.16
CA GLY A 25 -8.07 0.54 8.77
C GLY A 25 -8.33 0.26 7.27
N GLY A 26 -7.28 0.05 6.48
CA GLY A 26 -7.33 -0.35 5.07
C GLY A 26 -6.41 -1.53 4.76
N HIS A 27 -5.84 -1.57 3.55
CA HIS A 27 -4.90 -2.60 3.10
C HIS A 27 -3.68 -1.97 2.46
N GLY A 28 -2.47 -2.26 2.93
CA GLY A 28 -1.28 -1.94 2.16
C GLY A 28 -1.08 -2.92 1.00
N VAL A 29 -0.34 -2.48 0.00
CA VAL A 29 0.11 -3.28 -1.15
C VAL A 29 1.64 -3.27 -1.15
N TRP A 30 2.22 -4.46 -1.13
CA TRP A 30 3.65 -4.70 -1.18
C TRP A 30 4.03 -5.36 -2.49
N HIS A 31 5.14 -4.94 -3.05
CA HIS A 31 5.79 -5.58 -4.19
C HIS A 31 7.27 -5.74 -3.85
N GLU A 32 7.84 -6.94 -4.05
CA GLU A 32 9.25 -7.22 -3.75
C GLU A 32 9.65 -6.85 -2.29
N GLY A 33 8.73 -7.04 -1.34
CA GLY A 33 8.93 -6.71 0.08
C GLY A 33 8.82 -5.23 0.44
N ARG A 34 8.52 -4.34 -0.52
CA ARG A 34 8.37 -2.89 -0.30
C ARG A 34 6.93 -2.45 -0.48
N MET A 35 6.46 -1.54 0.38
CA MET A 35 5.11 -1.00 0.27
C MET A 35 5.06 0.02 -0.86
N ILE A 36 4.31 -0.31 -1.91
CA ILE A 36 4.18 0.53 -3.12
C ILE A 36 2.83 1.24 -3.16
N ALA A 37 1.80 0.72 -2.48
CA ALA A 37 0.48 1.34 -2.46
C ALA A 37 -0.26 1.09 -1.14
N LEU A 38 -1.33 1.83 -0.93
CA LEU A 38 -2.26 1.73 0.19
C LEU A 38 -3.68 1.83 -0.34
N VAL A 39 -4.55 0.94 0.12
CA VAL A 39 -5.99 1.00 -0.10
C VAL A 39 -6.65 1.49 1.17
N ALA A 40 -7.39 2.59 1.09
CA ALA A 40 -8.20 3.12 2.19
C ALA A 40 -9.57 3.53 1.66
N LYS A 41 -10.65 3.11 2.34
CA LYS A 41 -12.04 3.37 1.90
C LYS A 41 -12.29 3.02 0.42
N ASP A 42 -11.84 1.82 0.02
CA ASP A 42 -11.92 1.31 -1.37
C ASP A 42 -11.27 2.24 -2.42
N THR A 43 -10.36 3.11 -1.98
CA THR A 43 -9.58 4.00 -2.84
C THR A 43 -8.11 3.59 -2.79
N LEU A 44 -7.48 3.47 -3.95
CA LEU A 44 -6.06 3.16 -4.06
C LEU A 44 -5.22 4.45 -4.02
N TYR A 45 -4.15 4.40 -3.23
CA TYR A 45 -3.16 5.45 -3.12
C TYR A 45 -1.78 4.86 -3.40
N LEU A 46 -1.03 5.44 -4.33
CA LEU A 46 0.30 5.01 -4.73
C LEU A 46 1.37 5.77 -3.97
N LYS A 47 2.48 5.11 -3.67
CA LYS A 47 3.62 5.77 -3.05
C LYS A 47 4.25 6.76 -4.02
N ALA A 48 4.49 7.98 -3.56
CA ALA A 48 5.18 9.01 -4.31
C ALA A 48 6.38 9.55 -3.53
N ASP A 49 7.39 9.98 -4.27
CA ASP A 49 8.59 10.69 -3.80
C ASP A 49 8.67 12.05 -4.51
N ALA A 50 9.69 12.85 -4.19
CA ALA A 50 9.89 14.16 -4.83
C ALA A 50 10.05 14.05 -6.37
N GLY A 51 10.61 12.95 -6.88
CA GLY A 51 10.76 12.73 -8.32
C GLY A 51 9.49 12.29 -9.03
N SER A 52 8.66 11.46 -8.40
CA SER A 52 7.38 11.00 -8.96
C SER A 52 6.23 11.96 -8.71
N ALA A 53 6.35 12.88 -7.73
CA ALA A 53 5.33 13.88 -7.41
C ALA A 53 4.86 14.66 -8.65
N ALA A 54 5.78 15.06 -9.54
CA ALA A 54 5.46 15.78 -10.76
C ALA A 54 4.47 15.02 -11.68
N HIS A 55 4.56 13.69 -11.74
CA HIS A 55 3.62 12.88 -12.52
C HIS A 55 2.21 12.91 -11.94
N PHE A 56 2.10 12.89 -10.60
CA PHE A 56 0.80 12.99 -9.93
C PHE A 56 0.24 14.41 -9.95
N ASP A 57 1.10 15.43 -9.83
CA ASP A 57 0.72 16.84 -9.93
C ASP A 57 0.18 17.17 -11.32
N ALA A 58 0.76 16.60 -12.39
CA ALA A 58 0.26 16.74 -13.75
C ALA A 58 -1.18 16.23 -13.92
N LEU A 59 -1.60 15.28 -13.09
CA LEU A 59 -2.95 14.72 -13.07
C LEU A 59 -3.83 15.31 -11.97
N ASN A 60 -3.38 16.36 -11.27
CA ASN A 60 -4.05 16.96 -10.11
C ASN A 60 -4.44 15.93 -9.02
N LEU A 61 -3.60 14.92 -8.81
CA LEU A 61 -3.86 13.86 -7.83
C LEU A 61 -3.33 14.29 -6.45
N PRO A 62 -4.21 14.54 -5.46
CA PRO A 62 -3.80 15.05 -4.16
C PRO A 62 -3.09 13.97 -3.33
N PRO A 63 -2.19 14.38 -2.41
CA PRO A 63 -1.62 13.48 -1.43
C PRO A 63 -2.67 13.00 -0.43
N PHE A 64 -2.52 11.77 0.03
CA PHE A 64 -3.30 11.22 1.12
C PHE A 64 -2.92 11.93 2.42
N THR A 65 -3.86 12.71 2.95
CA THR A 65 -3.76 13.32 4.28
C THR A 65 -4.48 12.43 5.28
N TYR A 66 -3.88 12.24 6.45
CA TYR A 66 -4.55 11.61 7.58
C TYR A 66 -4.54 12.55 8.78
N VAL A 67 -5.64 12.58 9.52
CA VAL A 67 -5.75 13.37 10.74
C VAL A 67 -5.14 12.55 11.87
N ARG A 68 -4.09 13.07 12.48
CA ARG A 68 -3.49 12.53 13.70
C ARG A 68 -3.53 13.60 14.79
N GLU A 69 -4.14 13.29 15.93
CA GLU A 69 -4.17 14.21 17.09
C GLU A 69 -4.70 15.61 16.72
N GLY A 70 -5.70 15.67 15.84
CA GLY A 70 -6.29 16.93 15.36
C GLY A 70 -5.48 17.69 14.31
N LYS A 71 -4.35 17.15 13.83
CA LYS A 71 -3.53 17.73 12.77
C LYS A 71 -3.59 16.89 11.50
N GLU A 72 -3.81 17.55 10.37
CA GLU A 72 -3.68 16.92 9.06
C GLU A 72 -2.20 16.70 8.73
N MET A 73 -1.80 15.44 8.60
CA MET A 73 -0.46 15.06 8.21
C MET A 73 -0.49 14.50 6.78
N PRO A 74 0.14 15.18 5.80
CA PRO A 74 0.29 14.62 4.46
C PRO A 74 1.26 13.44 4.51
N MET A 75 0.87 12.35 3.86
CA MET A 75 1.70 11.16 3.71
C MET A 75 2.32 11.13 2.31
N SER A 76 3.39 10.33 2.15
CA SER A 76 4.03 10.07 0.85
C SER A 76 3.22 9.12 -0.04
N TYR A 77 1.89 9.17 0.04
CA TYR A 77 0.97 8.41 -0.81
C TYR A 77 0.06 9.40 -1.53
N ARG A 78 -0.25 9.17 -2.80
CA ARG A 78 -1.11 10.02 -3.62
C ARG A 78 -2.21 9.21 -4.26
N LEU A 79 -3.34 9.85 -4.56
CA LEU A 79 -4.47 9.18 -5.20
C LEU A 79 -4.02 8.51 -6.51
N ALA A 80 -4.43 7.26 -6.73
CA ALA A 80 -4.16 6.58 -7.98
C ALA A 80 -5.08 7.11 -9.10
N PRO A 81 -4.58 7.30 -10.33
CA PRO A 81 -5.41 7.73 -11.45
C PRO A 81 -6.46 6.67 -11.81
N ALA A 82 -7.64 7.10 -12.25
CA ALA A 82 -8.71 6.19 -12.65
C ALA A 82 -8.28 5.30 -13.84
N ASP A 83 -7.48 5.87 -14.75
CA ASP A 83 -6.93 5.21 -15.93
C ASP A 83 -6.15 3.94 -15.60
N LEU A 84 -5.54 3.84 -14.41
CA LEU A 84 -4.84 2.61 -14.00
C LEU A 84 -5.81 1.42 -13.83
N PHE A 85 -7.08 1.67 -13.53
CA PHE A 85 -8.07 0.59 -13.40
C PHE A 85 -8.59 0.14 -14.77
N GLU A 86 -8.51 1.01 -15.78
CA GLU A 86 -8.94 0.71 -17.15
C GLU A 86 -7.81 0.09 -17.98
N ASP A 87 -6.56 0.55 -17.78
CA ASP A 87 -5.39 0.09 -18.52
C ASP A 87 -4.33 -0.56 -17.60
N ARG A 88 -4.06 -1.85 -17.86
CA ARG A 88 -3.06 -2.65 -17.13
C ARG A 88 -1.62 -2.19 -17.39
N GLU A 89 -1.34 -1.61 -18.56
CA GLU A 89 -0.01 -1.08 -18.88
C GLU A 89 0.25 0.20 -18.07
N GLU A 90 -0.74 1.10 -17.98
CA GLU A 90 -0.66 2.26 -17.08
C GLU A 90 -0.55 1.81 -15.62
N ALA A 91 -1.33 0.82 -15.18
CA ALA A 91 -1.19 0.26 -13.84
C ALA A 91 0.24 -0.22 -13.54
N ALA A 92 0.86 -0.93 -14.48
CA ALA A 92 2.25 -1.37 -14.34
C ALA A 92 3.23 -0.19 -14.29
N ARG A 93 3.03 0.83 -15.13
CA ARG A 93 3.84 2.05 -15.14
C ARG A 93 3.77 2.78 -13.80
N TRP A 94 2.56 3.02 -13.29
CA TRP A 94 2.34 3.67 -12.00
C TRP A 94 2.86 2.84 -10.83
N GLY A 95 2.64 1.52 -10.87
CA GLY A 95 3.20 0.59 -9.89
C GLY A 95 4.72 0.59 -9.86
N ARG A 96 5.36 0.69 -11.04
CA ARG A 96 6.82 0.79 -11.17
C ARG A 96 7.35 2.12 -10.64
N LEU A 97 6.70 3.23 -10.95
CA LEU A 97 7.04 4.55 -10.38
C LEU A 97 6.97 4.51 -8.85
N ALA A 98 5.91 3.92 -8.30
CA ALA A 98 5.75 3.78 -6.86
C ALA A 98 6.80 2.84 -6.24
N TYR A 99 7.20 1.79 -6.96
CA TYR A 99 8.29 0.91 -6.54
C TYR A 99 9.64 1.63 -6.53
N GLU A 100 9.95 2.43 -7.55
CA GLU A 100 11.15 3.25 -7.60
C GLU A 100 11.18 4.31 -6.49
N ALA A 101 10.03 4.95 -6.22
CA ALA A 101 9.88 5.84 -5.07
C ALA A 101 10.12 5.10 -3.73
N ALA A 102 9.62 3.87 -3.60
CA ALA A 102 9.87 3.01 -2.45
C ALA A 102 11.37 2.68 -2.30
N LEU A 103 12.05 2.36 -3.41
CA LEU A 103 13.48 2.08 -3.46
C LEU A 103 14.31 3.30 -3.00
N ARG A 104 14.01 4.48 -3.53
CA ARG A 104 14.70 5.74 -3.17
C ARG A 104 14.46 6.15 -1.73
N SER A 105 13.26 5.89 -1.20
CA SER A 105 12.92 6.18 0.20
C SER A 105 13.70 5.34 1.22
N GLY A 106 14.52 4.38 0.78
CA GLY A 106 15.60 3.83 1.59
C GLY A 106 15.16 2.99 2.79
N GLN A 107 13.91 2.54 2.88
CA GLN A 107 13.57 1.45 3.80
C GLN A 107 13.87 0.12 3.12
N PRO A 108 15.03 -0.53 3.40
CA PRO A 108 15.22 -1.90 2.98
C PRO A 108 14.08 -2.75 3.56
N PRO A 109 13.57 -3.75 2.83
CA PRO A 109 12.66 -4.71 3.41
C PRO A 109 13.35 -5.30 4.64
N LYS A 110 12.87 -4.96 5.84
CA LYS A 110 13.37 -5.59 7.07
C LYS A 110 13.18 -7.09 6.86
N PRO A 111 14.24 -7.92 7.01
CA PRO A 111 14.11 -9.36 6.82
C PRO A 111 12.95 -9.84 7.69
N LYS A 112 11.95 -10.49 7.05
CA LYS A 112 10.79 -11.08 7.74
C LYS A 112 11.34 -12.15 8.69
N LYS A 113 11.69 -11.77 9.94
CA LYS A 113 11.87 -12.76 11.02
C LYS A 113 10.55 -13.54 11.10
N PRO A 114 10.58 -14.89 11.06
CA PRO A 114 9.36 -15.68 11.16
C PRO A 114 8.64 -15.27 12.45
N LYS A 115 7.39 -14.84 12.33
CA LYS A 115 6.55 -14.54 13.49
C LYS A 115 6.44 -15.83 14.32
N PRO A 116 6.82 -15.85 15.62
CA PRO A 116 6.46 -16.98 16.45
C PRO A 116 4.93 -17.06 16.46
N LYS A 117 4.41 -18.25 16.11
CA LYS A 117 2.99 -18.56 16.21
C LYS A 117 2.57 -18.28 17.66
N THR A 118 1.81 -17.23 17.90
CA THR A 118 1.11 -17.03 19.17
C THR A 118 0.10 -18.16 19.29
N THR A 119 0.49 -19.22 20.00
CA THR A 119 -0.41 -20.20 20.59
C THR A 119 -1.41 -19.43 21.46
N PRO A 120 -2.73 -19.67 21.33
CA PRO A 120 -3.70 -19.07 22.23
C PRO A 120 -3.43 -19.59 23.65
N LYS A 121 -3.24 -18.65 24.57
CA LYS A 121 -3.07 -18.87 26.01
C LYS A 121 -4.29 -19.63 26.54
N ALA A 122 -4.09 -20.91 26.85
CA ALA A 122 -5.09 -21.74 27.51
C ALA A 122 -5.57 -21.08 28.82
N ALA A 123 -6.89 -21.17 29.02
CA ALA A 123 -7.63 -20.59 30.11
C ALA A 123 -7.07 -21.00 31.49
N LYS A 124 -7.05 -20.03 32.40
CA LYS A 124 -6.93 -20.30 33.84
C LYS A 124 -8.24 -20.96 34.30
N ALA A 125 -8.24 -22.27 34.53
CA ALA A 125 -9.19 -22.91 35.43
C ALA A 125 -8.53 -22.96 36.82
N LYS A 126 -9.02 -22.12 37.74
CA LYS A 126 -8.71 -22.24 39.17
C LYS A 126 -9.80 -23.07 39.81
N THR A 127 -9.36 -24.17 40.41
CA THR A 127 -9.95 -24.95 41.51
C THR A 127 -10.77 -24.11 42.49
N ARG A 128 -11.99 -24.55 42.79
CA ARG A 128 -12.48 -24.70 44.16
C ARG A 128 -13.58 -25.74 44.23
#